data_AF-A0A953UF98-F1
#
_entry.id   AF-A0A953UF98-F1
#
_cell.length_a   1.000
_cell.length_b   1.000
_cell.length_c   1.000
_cell.angle_alpha   90.00
_cell.angle_beta   90.00
_cell.angle_gamma   90.00
#
_symmetry.space_group_name_H-M   'P 1'
#
loop_
_entity.id
_entity.type
_entity.pdbx_description
1 polymer ?
#
loop_
_entity_poly.entity_id
_entity_poly.type
_entity_poly.pdbx_seq_one_letter_code
_entity_poly.pdbx_strand_id
1 'polypeptide(L)'
;MEARNQAYTTETRKQIGELNRLGWYHSIELPDGQVIQGLQTLEQLRLRLAQFPVPADLTGKRVLDIGAWDGWFSFEMEKRGAQVLAIDSAEHTQFRVARELLGSKVDYQIADICRLSSRDIGRFDIVLFFGVLYHLKHPMLALETVCDLTTDMAFIESFVTDDGTDLAAPPVMEFYETTELRGQFDNWVGPNTPCLLAFCRTAGFVRVQLQSVMNCRAHVSCFRKWAARPAAEAAPYITCVENSVSLDHAFSGRADDYVSIWFKTGQEQLTCDEVFPQIGPYGSRPVIVHATGGDGWHANCKLPPGLDPGWYDARLRLRDSAFSNAVRIAVDIPEGERRKRSAAASSADMRIRLVTDGRSWERYRVHVGMDACVSLWASGLPEDCDCSQVRVRLNGTDLPAIFVSAPDAEGASQVNALLPAGLQPGAASLVLIFGDAESPPAEVELV
;
A
#
# COMPACT_ATOMS: atom_id res chain seq x y z
N MET A 1 38.12 17.76 -2.98
CA MET A 1 36.94 17.90 -2.11
C MET A 1 37.10 16.86 -1.03
N GLU A 2 37.22 17.27 0.23
CA GLU A 2 37.41 16.36 1.36
C GLU A 2 36.05 16.08 2.00
N ALA A 3 35.84 14.90 2.57
CA ALA A 3 34.60 14.60 3.28
C ALA A 3 34.36 15.65 4.39
N ARG A 4 33.10 15.94 4.71
CA ARG A 4 32.73 16.96 5.71
C ARG A 4 33.40 16.74 7.06
N ASN A 5 33.80 15.50 7.36
CA ASN A 5 34.60 15.14 8.51
C ASN A 5 35.75 14.19 8.10
N GLN A 6 36.98 14.68 8.18
CA GLN A 6 38.18 13.92 7.85
C GLN A 6 38.35 12.67 8.72
N ALA A 7 37.87 12.67 9.97
CA ALA A 7 37.95 11.49 10.85
C ALA A 7 37.12 10.32 10.30
N TYR A 8 35.94 10.58 9.74
CA TYR A 8 35.13 9.54 9.09
C TYR A 8 35.82 8.98 7.83
N THR A 9 36.58 9.80 7.11
CA THR A 9 37.34 9.33 5.95
C THR A 9 38.47 8.39 6.37
N THR A 10 39.20 8.74 7.42
CA THR A 10 40.28 7.90 7.96
C THR A 10 39.75 6.55 8.44
N GLU A 11 38.65 6.56 9.20
CA GLU A 11 38.01 5.33 9.67
C GLU A 11 37.50 4.49 8.50
N THR A 12 36.88 5.11 7.49
CA THR A 12 36.40 4.40 6.30
C THR A 12 37.54 3.76 5.51
N ARG A 13 38.66 4.46 5.31
CA ARG A 13 39.85 3.89 4.65
C ARG A 13 40.41 2.70 5.43
N LYS A 14 40.40 2.76 6.76
CA LYS A 14 40.81 1.64 7.62
C LYS A 14 39.88 0.45 7.44
N GLN A 15 38.57 0.67 7.42
CA GLN A 15 37.56 -0.38 7.18
C GLN A 15 37.70 -1.01 5.80
N ILE A 16 37.93 -0.22 4.75
CA ILE A 16 38.20 -0.73 3.39
C ILE A 16 39.48 -1.57 3.38
N GLY A 17 40.55 -1.11 4.02
CA GLY A 17 41.79 -1.87 4.14
C GLY A 17 41.59 -3.21 4.84
N GLU A 18 40.81 -3.22 5.92
CA GLU A 18 40.49 -4.44 6.66
C GLU A 18 39.58 -5.38 5.88
N LEU A 19 38.58 -4.87 5.16
CA LEU A 19 37.74 -5.64 4.25
C LEU A 19 38.57 -6.31 3.15
N ASN A 20 39.50 -5.56 2.53
CA ASN A 20 40.40 -6.12 1.51
C ASN A 20 41.33 -7.20 2.08
N ARG A 21 41.72 -7.08 3.36
CA ARG A 21 42.56 -8.06 4.06
C ARG A 21 41.78 -9.33 4.40
N LEU A 22 40.53 -9.19 4.86
CA LEU A 22 39.68 -10.31 5.27
C LEU A 22 39.04 -11.02 4.07
N GLY A 23 38.66 -10.26 3.03
CA GLY A 23 37.94 -10.74 1.85
C GLY A 23 36.46 -11.02 2.09
N TRP A 24 35.95 -10.75 3.30
CA TRP A 24 34.56 -10.99 3.73
C TRP A 24 34.02 -9.77 4.45
N TYR A 25 32.83 -9.33 4.06
CA TYR A 25 32.06 -8.27 4.71
C TYR A 25 31.33 -8.80 5.94
N HIS A 26 30.66 -9.96 5.84
CA HIS A 26 29.97 -10.61 6.95
C HIS A 26 30.81 -11.76 7.52
N SER A 27 30.87 -11.86 8.85
CA SER A 27 31.33 -13.10 9.49
C SER A 27 30.27 -14.18 9.35
N ILE A 28 30.67 -15.41 9.02
CA ILE A 28 29.77 -16.55 8.79
C ILE A 28 30.15 -17.70 9.74
N GLU A 29 29.19 -18.21 10.50
CA GLU A 29 29.34 -19.41 11.33
C GLU A 29 28.97 -20.65 10.51
N LEU A 30 29.92 -21.57 10.37
CA LEU A 30 29.77 -22.80 9.59
C LEU A 30 29.12 -23.92 10.42
N PRO A 31 28.57 -24.98 9.79
CA PRO A 31 27.85 -26.04 10.50
C PRO A 31 28.70 -26.82 11.52
N ASP A 32 30.03 -26.81 11.37
CA ASP A 32 30.99 -27.44 12.28
C ASP A 32 31.45 -26.52 13.43
N GLY A 33 30.90 -25.30 13.51
CA GLY A 33 31.23 -24.29 14.52
C GLY A 33 32.43 -23.41 14.19
N GLN A 34 33.11 -23.63 13.06
CA GLN A 34 34.14 -22.70 12.59
C GLN A 34 33.51 -21.37 12.16
N VAL A 35 34.27 -20.28 12.25
CA VAL A 35 33.81 -18.94 11.87
C VAL A 35 34.73 -18.34 10.82
N ILE A 36 34.16 -18.03 9.66
CA ILE A 36 34.79 -17.17 8.65
C ILE A 36 34.72 -15.74 9.20
N GLN A 37 35.88 -15.11 9.37
CA GLN A 37 35.96 -13.75 9.92
C GLN A 37 35.74 -12.72 8.80
N GLY A 38 34.69 -11.91 8.95
CA GLY A 38 34.41 -10.76 8.10
C GLY A 38 34.54 -9.45 8.84
N LEU A 39 34.46 -8.34 8.10
CA LEU A 39 34.52 -6.98 8.65
C LEU A 39 33.47 -6.77 9.75
N GLN A 40 32.26 -7.28 9.54
CA GLN A 40 31.19 -7.31 10.53
C GLN A 40 31.23 -8.63 11.30
N THR A 41 31.41 -8.54 12.61
CA THR A 41 31.42 -9.68 13.53
C THR A 41 30.02 -10.30 13.66
N LEU A 42 29.95 -11.58 14.04
CA LEU A 42 28.67 -12.26 14.33
C LEU A 42 27.84 -11.54 15.40
N GLU A 43 28.49 -10.96 16.41
CA GLU A 43 27.82 -10.19 17.46
C GLU A 43 27.15 -8.94 16.88
N GLN A 44 27.86 -8.18 16.05
CA GLN A 44 27.29 -6.99 15.38
C GLN A 44 26.11 -7.34 14.47
N LEU A 45 26.21 -8.45 13.72
CA LEU A 45 25.15 -8.90 12.82
C LEU A 45 23.90 -9.32 13.58
N ARG A 46 24.07 -10.09 14.65
CA ARG A 46 22.98 -10.46 15.57
C ARG A 46 22.35 -9.23 16.22
N LEU A 47 23.16 -8.27 16.66
CA LEU A 47 22.69 -7.03 17.28
C LEU A 47 21.87 -6.18 16.30
N ARG A 48 22.31 -6.07 15.03
CA ARG A 48 21.57 -5.38 13.97
C ARG A 48 20.21 -6.05 13.72
N LEU A 49 20.20 -7.37 13.55
CA LEU A 49 18.95 -8.11 13.32
C LEU A 49 17.98 -8.00 14.50
N ALA A 50 18.50 -8.00 15.73
CA ALA A 50 17.71 -7.88 16.96
C ALA A 50 17.01 -6.51 17.13
N GLN A 51 17.36 -5.50 16.33
CA GLN A 51 16.63 -4.22 16.31
C GLN A 51 15.25 -4.34 15.64
N PHE A 52 15.01 -5.43 14.91
CA PHE A 52 13.77 -5.64 14.18
C PHE A 52 12.93 -6.74 14.80
N PRO A 53 11.59 -6.61 14.79
CA PRO A 53 10.68 -7.65 15.28
C PRO A 53 10.52 -8.79 14.25
N VAL A 54 11.63 -9.34 13.76
CA VAL A 54 11.61 -10.48 12.84
C VAL A 54 11.12 -11.73 13.60
N PRO A 55 10.08 -12.42 13.12
CA PRO A 55 9.62 -13.66 13.75
C PRO A 55 10.75 -14.69 13.89
N ALA A 56 10.72 -15.46 14.98
CA ALA A 56 11.68 -16.53 15.22
C ALA A 56 11.44 -17.74 14.31
N ASP A 57 10.18 -17.99 13.95
CA ASP A 57 9.77 -19.01 12.99
C ASP A 57 9.23 -18.32 11.73
N LEU A 58 9.86 -18.64 10.60
CA LEU A 58 9.52 -18.16 9.27
C LEU A 58 9.07 -19.29 8.35
N THR A 59 8.69 -20.44 8.92
CA THR A 59 8.16 -21.58 8.14
C THR A 59 6.99 -21.15 7.27
N GLY A 60 7.09 -21.44 5.97
CA GLY A 60 6.07 -21.08 4.98
C GLY A 60 6.07 -19.61 4.56
N LYS A 61 7.03 -18.80 5.03
CA LYS A 61 7.20 -17.40 4.65
C LYS A 61 8.19 -17.24 3.51
N ARG A 62 7.93 -16.27 2.63
CA ARG A 62 8.86 -15.82 1.60
C ARG A 62 9.57 -14.56 2.07
N VAL A 63 10.89 -14.54 2.01
CA VAL A 63 11.73 -13.39 2.40
C VAL A 63 12.57 -12.93 1.22
N LEU A 64 12.64 -11.61 1.01
CA LEU A 64 13.56 -10.98 0.07
C LEU A 64 14.64 -10.24 0.86
N ASP A 65 15.91 -10.49 0.55
CA ASP A 65 17.06 -9.77 1.10
C ASP A 65 17.71 -8.94 -0.01
N ILE A 66 17.66 -7.61 0.11
CA ILE A 66 18.14 -6.67 -0.92
C ILE A 66 19.46 -6.05 -0.48
N GLY A 67 20.49 -6.20 -1.31
CA GLY A 67 21.86 -5.80 -0.99
C GLY A 67 22.54 -6.84 -0.08
N ALA A 68 22.39 -8.12 -0.43
CA ALA A 68 22.74 -9.23 0.45
C ALA A 68 24.25 -9.37 0.73
N TRP A 69 25.13 -8.79 -0.11
CA TRP A 69 26.59 -8.97 0.00
C TRP A 69 26.97 -10.45 0.13
N ASP A 70 27.59 -10.86 1.24
CA ASP A 70 27.98 -12.26 1.49
C ASP A 70 26.84 -13.13 2.03
N GLY A 71 25.68 -12.55 2.34
CA GLY A 71 24.44 -13.30 2.58
C GLY A 71 24.09 -13.67 4.02
N TRP A 72 24.76 -13.14 5.04
CA TRP A 72 24.48 -13.55 6.43
C TRP A 72 23.02 -13.41 6.84
N PHE A 73 22.37 -12.28 6.51
CA PHE A 73 20.95 -12.08 6.81
C PHE A 73 20.08 -13.08 6.04
N SER A 74 20.37 -13.30 4.75
CA SER A 74 19.70 -14.32 3.94
C SER A 74 19.75 -15.71 4.57
N PHE A 75 20.92 -16.17 5.00
CA PHE A 75 21.09 -17.49 5.62
C PHE A 75 20.43 -17.57 7.00
N GLU A 76 20.45 -16.49 7.78
CA GLU A 76 19.76 -16.44 9.06
C GLU A 76 18.23 -16.50 8.90
N MET A 77 17.67 -15.92 7.83
CA MET A 77 16.25 -16.06 7.51
C MET A 77 15.90 -17.49 7.05
N GLU A 78 16.74 -18.10 6.22
CA GLU A 78 16.58 -19.50 5.81
C GLU A 78 16.64 -20.46 7.01
N LYS A 79 17.57 -20.23 7.93
CA LYS A 79 17.72 -21.02 9.17
C LYS A 79 16.45 -20.99 10.03
N ARG A 80 15.66 -19.92 9.94
CA ARG A 80 14.35 -19.77 10.59
C ARG A 80 13.19 -20.39 9.81
N GLY A 81 13.45 -21.02 8.67
CA GLY A 81 12.45 -21.75 7.86
C GLY A 81 11.90 -20.99 6.65
N ALA A 82 12.41 -19.80 6.35
CA ALA A 82 11.95 -19.01 5.21
C ALA A 82 12.39 -19.60 3.86
N GLN A 83 11.58 -19.40 2.83
CA GLN A 83 12.05 -19.42 1.43
C GLN A 83 12.64 -18.05 1.10
N VAL A 84 13.95 -18.00 0.83
CA VAL A 84 14.67 -16.73 0.67
C VAL A 84 15.12 -16.52 -0.77
N LEU A 85 14.86 -15.32 -1.29
CA LEU A 85 15.55 -14.76 -2.44
C LEU A 85 16.48 -13.64 -1.95
N ALA A 86 17.75 -13.74 -2.30
CA ALA A 86 18.74 -12.70 -2.09
C ALA A 86 19.04 -12.00 -3.42
N ILE A 87 19.10 -10.68 -3.41
CA ILE A 87 19.52 -9.89 -4.57
C ILE A 87 20.62 -8.91 -4.23
N ASP A 88 21.49 -8.64 -5.20
CA ASP A 88 22.47 -7.57 -5.13
C ASP A 88 22.74 -6.99 -6.52
N SER A 89 23.12 -5.71 -6.59
CA SER A 89 23.45 -5.05 -7.87
C SER A 89 24.74 -5.56 -8.51
N ALA A 90 25.60 -6.22 -7.73
CA ALA A 90 26.85 -6.81 -8.18
C ALA A 90 26.94 -8.28 -7.79
N GLU A 91 27.80 -9.03 -8.48
CA GLU A 91 28.10 -10.42 -8.10
C GLU A 91 29.06 -10.46 -6.91
N HIS A 92 28.68 -11.19 -5.86
CA HIS A 92 29.54 -11.48 -4.71
C HIS A 92 29.92 -12.95 -4.70
N THR A 93 31.18 -13.27 -5.00
CA THR A 93 31.67 -14.65 -5.02
C THR A 93 31.61 -15.31 -3.65
N GLN A 94 31.83 -14.51 -2.60
CA GLN A 94 31.71 -14.88 -1.19
C GLN A 94 30.32 -15.41 -0.85
N PHE A 95 29.25 -14.83 -1.40
CA PHE A 95 27.89 -15.34 -1.19
C PHE A 95 27.78 -16.79 -1.67
N ARG A 96 28.26 -17.07 -2.88
CA ARG A 96 28.21 -18.43 -3.47
C ARG A 96 29.01 -19.42 -2.65
N VAL A 97 30.20 -19.03 -2.19
CA VAL A 97 31.05 -19.86 -1.32
C VAL A 97 30.37 -20.14 0.01
N ALA A 98 29.81 -19.12 0.68
CA ALA A 98 29.09 -19.30 1.94
C ALA A 98 27.87 -20.21 1.76
N ARG A 99 27.10 -20.01 0.69
CA ARG A 99 25.95 -20.85 0.34
C ARG A 99 26.33 -22.32 0.21
N GLU A 100 27.43 -22.62 -0.48
CA GLU A 100 27.96 -23.99 -0.64
C GLU A 100 28.40 -24.59 0.70
N LEU A 101 29.18 -23.84 1.48
CA LEU A 101 29.70 -24.30 2.78
C LEU A 101 28.59 -24.54 3.81
N LEU A 102 27.51 -23.76 3.74
CA LEU A 102 26.34 -23.90 4.61
C LEU A 102 25.34 -24.96 4.13
N GLY A 103 25.50 -25.49 2.90
CA GLY A 103 24.48 -26.36 2.28
C GLY A 103 23.14 -25.63 2.07
N SER A 104 23.20 -24.31 1.87
CA SER A 104 22.04 -23.42 1.80
C SER A 104 21.30 -23.53 0.46
N LYS A 105 19.98 -23.33 0.49
CA LYS A 105 19.08 -23.32 -0.66
C LYS A 105 18.61 -21.91 -1.04
N VAL A 106 19.10 -20.87 -0.38
CA VAL A 106 18.81 -19.47 -0.74
C VAL A 106 19.05 -19.27 -2.24
N ASP A 107 18.06 -18.69 -2.93
CA ASP A 107 18.24 -18.26 -4.32
C ASP A 107 18.98 -16.92 -4.34
N TYR A 108 19.88 -16.73 -5.28
CA TYR A 108 20.71 -15.52 -5.37
C TYR A 108 20.76 -15.00 -6.80
N GLN A 109 20.33 -13.76 -6.98
CA GLN A 109 20.22 -13.12 -8.29
C GLN A 109 20.91 -11.76 -8.31
N ILE A 110 21.57 -11.45 -9.41
CA ILE A 110 22.16 -10.13 -9.63
C ILE A 110 21.06 -9.24 -10.22
N ALA A 111 20.60 -8.24 -9.46
CA ALA A 111 19.52 -7.36 -9.86
C ALA A 111 19.61 -5.98 -9.19
N ASP A 112 19.14 -4.95 -9.90
CA ASP A 112 19.00 -3.59 -9.39
C ASP A 112 17.56 -3.36 -8.93
N ILE A 113 17.39 -3.02 -7.64
CA ILE A 113 16.07 -2.78 -7.05
C ILE A 113 15.27 -1.70 -7.79
N CYS A 114 15.93 -0.69 -8.36
CA CYS A 114 15.25 0.37 -9.11
C CYS A 114 14.73 -0.09 -10.50
N ARG A 115 14.99 -1.35 -10.88
CA ARG A 115 14.60 -1.93 -12.18
C ARG A 115 13.73 -3.17 -12.04
N LEU A 116 13.39 -3.55 -10.81
CA LEU A 116 12.58 -4.72 -10.52
C LEU A 116 11.11 -4.36 -10.32
N SER A 117 10.26 -5.36 -10.52
CA SER A 117 8.85 -5.33 -10.15
C SER A 117 8.43 -6.68 -9.57
N SER A 118 7.27 -6.69 -8.90
CA SER A 118 6.61 -7.93 -8.48
C SER A 118 6.32 -8.92 -9.61
N ARG A 119 6.32 -8.49 -10.88
CA ARG A 119 6.17 -9.40 -12.04
C ARG A 119 7.43 -10.19 -12.33
N ASP A 120 8.60 -9.66 -11.98
CA ASP A 120 9.89 -10.26 -12.26
C ASP A 120 10.25 -11.34 -11.23
N ILE A 121 9.98 -11.07 -9.94
CA ILE A 121 10.42 -11.92 -8.83
C ILE A 121 9.30 -12.34 -7.85
N GLY A 122 8.05 -11.94 -8.12
CA GLY A 122 6.92 -12.15 -7.22
C GLY A 122 6.92 -11.19 -6.02
N ARG A 123 6.07 -11.48 -5.03
CA ARG A 123 5.97 -10.74 -3.77
C ARG A 123 6.42 -11.60 -2.58
N PHE A 124 6.78 -10.94 -1.49
CA PHE A 124 7.38 -11.55 -0.30
C PHE A 124 6.57 -11.16 0.94
N ASP A 125 6.50 -12.05 1.93
CA ASP A 125 5.92 -11.74 3.23
C ASP A 125 6.76 -10.66 3.93
N ILE A 126 8.09 -10.83 3.88
CA ILE A 126 9.07 -9.96 4.53
C ILE A 126 10.11 -9.49 3.53
N VAL A 127 10.44 -8.20 3.54
CA VAL A 127 11.54 -7.63 2.75
C VAL A 127 12.57 -6.99 3.68
N LEU A 128 13.84 -7.36 3.54
CA LEU A 128 14.98 -6.74 4.21
C LEU A 128 15.64 -5.75 3.25
N PHE A 129 15.79 -4.50 3.67
CA PHE A 129 16.42 -3.44 2.88
C PHE A 129 17.47 -2.74 3.74
N PHE A 130 18.61 -3.41 3.91
CA PHE A 130 19.61 -3.05 4.90
C PHE A 130 20.84 -2.39 4.31
N GLY A 131 21.06 -1.12 4.63
CA GLY A 131 22.26 -0.40 4.23
C GLY A 131 22.31 -0.05 2.73
N VAL A 132 21.18 -0.04 2.04
CA VAL A 132 21.13 0.18 0.57
C VAL A 132 20.67 1.58 0.20
N LEU A 133 19.67 2.14 0.89
CA LEU A 133 18.95 3.35 0.45
C LEU A 133 19.87 4.54 0.10
N TYR A 134 20.90 4.81 0.92
CA TYR A 134 21.81 5.94 0.74
C TYR A 134 22.79 5.78 -0.44
N HIS A 135 22.90 4.57 -0.98
CA HIS A 135 23.65 4.27 -2.21
C HIS A 135 22.82 4.47 -3.49
N LEU A 136 21.54 4.87 -3.39
CA LEU A 136 20.65 4.99 -4.54
C LEU A 136 20.39 6.45 -4.93
N LYS A 137 20.49 6.74 -6.25
CA LYS A 137 20.12 8.03 -6.84
C LYS A 137 18.62 8.31 -6.80
N HIS A 138 17.81 7.25 -6.75
CA HIS A 138 16.35 7.30 -6.77
C HIS A 138 15.77 6.63 -5.51
N PRO A 139 16.01 7.18 -4.30
CA PRO A 139 15.64 6.53 -3.04
C PRO A 139 14.13 6.27 -2.92
N MET A 140 13.30 7.18 -3.42
CA MET A 140 11.84 7.01 -3.40
C MET A 140 11.36 5.88 -4.32
N LEU A 141 11.88 5.80 -5.54
CA LEU A 141 11.56 4.70 -6.46
C LEU A 141 11.91 3.34 -5.86
N ALA A 142 13.07 3.25 -5.19
CA ALA A 142 13.49 2.04 -4.51
C ALA A 142 12.53 1.66 -3.37
N LEU A 143 12.14 2.61 -2.53
CA LEU A 143 11.20 2.35 -1.43
C LEU A 143 9.80 1.98 -1.94
N GLU A 144 9.33 2.59 -3.02
CA GLU A 144 8.08 2.21 -3.68
C GLU A 144 8.14 0.78 -4.23
N THR A 145 9.28 0.39 -4.81
CA THR A 145 9.52 -0.98 -5.28
C THR A 145 9.56 -1.96 -4.10
N VAL A 146 10.24 -1.61 -3.00
CA VAL A 146 10.22 -2.39 -1.76
C VAL A 146 8.78 -2.55 -1.26
N CYS A 147 7.98 -1.48 -1.30
CA CYS A 147 6.59 -1.48 -0.89
C CYS A 147 5.70 -2.37 -1.78
N ASP A 148 5.88 -2.32 -3.11
CA ASP A 148 5.25 -3.21 -4.09
C ASP A 148 5.58 -4.68 -3.78
N LEU A 149 6.84 -5.01 -3.59
CA LEU A 149 7.30 -6.38 -3.33
C LEU A 149 6.85 -6.94 -1.98
N THR A 150 6.33 -6.12 -1.06
CA THR A 150 5.98 -6.51 0.31
C THR A 150 4.49 -6.79 0.50
N THR A 151 4.15 -7.96 1.05
CA THR A 151 2.76 -8.33 1.38
C THR A 151 2.41 -8.17 2.86
N ASP A 152 3.39 -8.24 3.78
CA ASP A 152 3.18 -8.06 5.23
C ASP A 152 4.03 -6.93 5.82
N MET A 153 5.36 -7.12 5.87
CA MET A 153 6.27 -6.15 6.50
C MET A 153 7.60 -5.99 5.78
N ALA A 154 8.20 -4.80 5.88
CA ALA A 154 9.55 -4.52 5.41
C ALA A 154 10.38 -3.93 6.54
N PHE A 155 11.64 -4.32 6.60
CA PHE A 155 12.61 -3.81 7.56
C PHE A 155 13.63 -2.98 6.81
N ILE A 156 13.66 -1.68 7.13
CA ILE A 156 14.49 -0.70 6.45
C ILE A 156 15.59 -0.29 7.42
N GLU A 157 16.84 -0.39 6.96
CA GLU A 157 17.99 0.10 7.69
C GLU A 157 18.79 1.05 6.79
N SER A 158 19.01 2.29 7.22
CA SER A 158 19.73 3.28 6.41
C SER A 158 20.53 4.22 7.28
N PHE A 159 21.58 4.81 6.69
CA PHE A 159 22.23 6.00 7.26
C PHE A 159 21.20 7.11 7.48
N VAL A 160 21.33 7.81 8.61
CA VAL A 160 20.62 9.05 8.92
C VAL A 160 21.59 10.10 9.44
N THR A 161 21.28 11.38 9.22
CA THR A 161 22.15 12.51 9.59
C THR A 161 22.04 12.94 11.06
N ASP A 162 21.09 12.38 11.81
CA ASP A 162 20.78 12.67 13.20
C ASP A 162 20.87 11.42 14.10
N ASP A 163 20.51 11.56 15.38
CA ASP A 163 20.47 10.49 16.38
C ASP A 163 19.04 9.95 16.64
N GLY A 164 18.05 10.44 15.91
CA GLY A 164 16.64 10.05 16.02
C GLY A 164 15.91 10.54 17.27
N THR A 165 16.50 11.45 18.06
CA THR A 165 15.88 11.95 19.30
C THR A 165 14.77 12.98 19.06
N ASP A 166 14.86 13.79 17.99
CA ASP A 166 13.85 14.78 17.62
C ASP A 166 13.03 14.35 16.40
N LEU A 167 11.97 13.59 16.64
CA LEU A 167 11.04 13.16 15.58
C LEU A 167 10.11 14.27 15.08
N ALA A 168 10.08 15.43 15.75
CA ALA A 168 9.29 16.58 15.35
C ALA A 168 10.08 17.52 14.41
N ALA A 169 11.39 17.31 14.25
CA ALA A 169 12.21 18.07 13.34
C ALA A 169 11.68 17.98 11.88
N PRO A 170 11.83 19.04 11.08
CA PRO A 170 11.44 19.01 9.67
C PRO A 170 12.16 17.88 8.93
N PRO A 171 11.47 17.15 8.02
CA PRO A 171 12.11 16.15 7.18
C PRO A 171 13.09 16.83 6.20
N VAL A 172 14.37 16.46 6.28
CA VAL A 172 15.44 16.98 5.42
C VAL A 172 16.20 15.80 4.80
N MET A 173 16.57 15.95 3.53
CA MET A 173 17.47 15.04 2.82
C MET A 173 18.68 15.81 2.32
N GLU A 174 19.87 15.45 2.79
CA GLU A 174 21.11 15.93 2.21
C GLU A 174 21.39 15.21 0.89
N PHE A 175 21.90 15.94 -0.09
CA PHE A 175 22.44 15.37 -1.33
C PHE A 175 23.98 15.37 -1.28
N TYR A 176 24.58 14.27 -1.72
CA TYR A 176 26.02 14.07 -1.78
C TYR A 176 26.42 13.95 -3.25
N GLU A 177 27.23 14.91 -3.72
CA GLU A 177 27.66 15.00 -5.12
C GLU A 177 28.92 14.16 -5.36
N THR A 178 29.78 14.07 -4.35
CA THR A 178 31.10 13.46 -4.45
C THR A 178 31.34 12.50 -3.30
N THR A 179 32.06 12.93 -2.25
CA THR A 179 32.58 12.08 -1.17
C THR A 179 32.20 12.61 0.22
N GLU A 180 31.21 13.50 0.27
CA GLU A 180 30.77 14.19 1.48
C GLU A 180 30.39 13.22 2.60
N LEU A 181 29.75 12.10 2.23
CA LEU A 181 29.44 11.01 3.16
C LEU A 181 30.61 10.03 3.29
N ARG A 182 31.37 10.21 4.37
CA ARG A 182 32.43 9.29 4.82
C ARG A 182 33.55 9.02 3.80
N GLY A 183 33.73 9.89 2.80
CA GLY A 183 34.78 9.74 1.81
C GLY A 183 34.49 8.72 0.69
N GLN A 184 33.24 8.23 0.59
CA GLN A 184 32.83 7.26 -0.42
C GLN A 184 32.07 7.95 -1.55
N PHE A 185 32.34 7.53 -2.80
CA PHE A 185 31.82 8.19 -4.00
C PHE A 185 30.45 7.65 -4.48
N ASP A 186 30.00 6.57 -3.88
CA ASP A 186 28.79 5.82 -4.21
C ASP A 186 27.62 6.11 -3.27
N ASN A 187 27.73 7.18 -2.47
CA ASN A 187 26.68 7.69 -1.59
C ASN A 187 26.01 8.91 -2.24
N TRP A 188 24.68 8.93 -2.30
CA TRP A 188 23.94 10.00 -2.98
C TRP A 188 23.09 10.84 -2.03
N VAL A 189 22.54 10.24 -0.97
CA VAL A 189 21.58 10.91 -0.10
C VAL A 189 21.76 10.56 1.37
N GLY A 190 21.44 11.51 2.25
CA GLY A 190 21.43 11.34 3.71
C GLY A 190 20.16 11.97 4.30
N PRO A 191 19.07 11.21 4.48
CA PRO A 191 17.88 11.72 5.16
C PRO A 191 18.16 11.90 6.66
N ASN A 192 17.53 12.86 7.32
CA ASN A 192 17.35 12.78 8.77
C ASN A 192 16.27 11.75 9.12
N THR A 193 16.15 11.39 10.40
CA THR A 193 15.21 10.34 10.83
C THR A 193 13.75 10.65 10.45
N PRO A 194 13.21 11.86 10.68
CA PRO A 194 11.87 12.22 10.22
C PRO A 194 11.66 12.05 8.71
N CYS A 195 12.66 12.40 7.90
CA CYS A 195 12.62 12.23 6.44
C CYS A 195 12.57 10.75 6.03
N LEU A 196 13.39 9.89 6.64
CA LEU A 196 13.35 8.44 6.38
C LEU A 196 11.97 7.85 6.72
N LEU A 197 11.38 8.25 7.85
CA LEU A 197 10.04 7.80 8.23
C LEU A 197 8.98 8.33 7.27
N ALA A 198 9.12 9.56 6.79
CA ALA A 198 8.23 10.14 5.78
C ALA A 198 8.34 9.40 4.44
N PHE A 199 9.54 9.09 3.98
CA PHE A 199 9.77 8.30 2.76
C PHE A 199 9.08 6.95 2.83
N CYS A 200 9.19 6.23 3.96
CA CYS A 200 8.51 4.95 4.14
C CYS A 200 6.97 5.09 4.06
N ARG A 201 6.39 6.15 4.64
CA ARG A 201 4.94 6.41 4.54
C ARG A 201 4.54 6.76 3.11
N THR A 202 5.29 7.64 2.45
CA THR A 202 5.03 8.09 1.07
C THR A 202 5.14 6.93 0.07
N ALA A 203 6.05 5.98 0.32
CA ALA A 203 6.18 4.76 -0.47
C ALA A 203 4.94 3.85 -0.39
N GLY A 204 4.03 4.08 0.57
CA GLY A 204 2.77 3.35 0.69
C GLY A 204 2.68 2.43 1.91
N PHE A 205 3.67 2.43 2.81
CA PHE A 205 3.56 1.67 4.05
C PHE A 205 2.61 2.37 5.03
N VAL A 206 1.63 1.61 5.52
CA VAL A 206 0.53 2.15 6.30
C VAL A 206 0.88 2.38 7.76
N ARG A 207 1.83 1.61 8.29
CA ARG A 207 2.42 1.81 9.61
C ARG A 207 3.93 1.82 9.48
N VAL A 208 4.56 2.84 10.05
CA VAL A 208 6.01 3.03 10.04
C VAL A 208 6.46 3.32 11.46
N GLN A 209 7.37 2.51 11.99
CA GLN A 209 7.81 2.55 13.37
C GLN A 209 9.35 2.58 13.42
N LEU A 210 9.91 3.66 13.96
CA LEU A 210 11.32 3.71 14.33
C LEU A 210 11.56 2.76 15.51
N GLN A 211 12.50 1.84 15.37
CA GLN A 211 12.90 0.91 16.42
C GLN A 211 14.08 1.46 17.22
N SER A 212 15.12 1.92 16.53
CA SER A 212 16.30 2.51 17.14
C SER A 212 17.13 3.31 16.13
N VAL A 213 18.03 4.14 16.64
CA VAL A 213 19.15 4.71 15.87
C VAL A 213 20.45 4.34 16.57
N MET A 214 21.37 3.71 15.85
CA MET A 214 22.68 3.30 16.37
C MET A 214 23.77 3.73 15.41
N ASN A 215 24.72 4.55 15.86
CA ASN A 215 25.86 4.99 15.03
C ASN A 215 25.44 5.60 13.69
N CYS A 216 24.45 6.52 13.72
CA CYS A 216 23.86 7.17 12.55
C CYS A 216 23.17 6.20 11.58
N ARG A 217 22.63 5.10 12.10
CA ARG A 217 21.88 4.10 11.33
C ARG A 217 20.54 3.88 11.98
N ALA A 218 19.47 4.24 11.28
CA ALA A 218 18.11 4.07 11.75
C ALA A 218 17.57 2.69 11.34
N HIS A 219 16.84 2.05 12.25
CA HIS A 219 16.14 0.79 12.04
C HIS A 219 14.64 1.06 12.05
N VAL A 220 13.97 0.88 10.91
CA VAL A 220 12.56 1.22 10.71
C VAL A 220 11.79 -0.03 10.30
N SER A 221 10.70 -0.32 11.03
CA SER A 221 9.76 -1.38 10.68
C SER A 221 8.55 -0.78 9.96
N CYS A 222 8.25 -1.31 8.79
CA CYS A 222 7.18 -0.86 7.91
C CYS A 222 6.17 -1.98 7.71
N PHE A 223 4.87 -1.68 7.76
CA PHE A 223 3.81 -2.68 7.61
C PHE A 223 2.81 -2.28 6.53
N ARG A 224 2.25 -3.27 5.86
CA ARG A 224 1.27 -3.12 4.77
C ARG A 224 -0.18 -3.09 5.26
N LYS A 225 -0.41 -3.46 6.52
CA LYS A 225 -1.74 -3.65 7.11
C LYS A 225 -1.90 -2.84 8.40
N TRP A 226 -3.11 -2.32 8.61
CA TRP A 226 -3.46 -1.69 9.88
C TRP A 226 -3.36 -2.69 11.04
N ALA A 227 -3.13 -2.18 12.25
CA ALA A 227 -3.28 -3.01 13.44
C ALA A 227 -4.74 -3.44 13.59
N ALA A 228 -4.94 -4.71 13.98
CA ALA A 228 -6.24 -5.18 14.41
C ALA A 228 -6.70 -4.39 15.64
N ARG A 229 -7.98 -4.05 15.68
CA ARG A 229 -8.60 -3.31 16.78
C ARG A 229 -10.01 -3.84 17.04
N PRO A 230 -10.44 -3.89 18.31
CA PRO A 230 -11.84 -4.16 18.61
C PRO A 230 -12.72 -3.02 18.08
N ALA A 231 -13.92 -3.39 17.63
CA ALA A 231 -14.95 -2.43 17.22
C ALA A 231 -15.95 -2.27 18.36
N ALA A 232 -16.12 -1.04 18.84
CA ALA A 232 -17.09 -0.66 19.87
C ALA A 232 -18.11 0.37 19.35
N GLU A 233 -17.79 1.10 18.28
CA GLU A 233 -18.63 2.14 17.71
C GLU A 233 -19.27 1.73 16.38
N ALA A 234 -20.32 2.47 16.00
CA ALA A 234 -21.01 2.31 14.72
C ALA A 234 -20.04 2.51 13.55
N ALA A 235 -20.14 1.64 12.54
CA ALA A 235 -19.34 1.75 11.34
C ALA A 235 -19.70 3.03 10.56
N PRO A 236 -18.72 3.74 9.97
CA PRO A 236 -19.01 4.76 8.98
C PRO A 236 -19.64 4.11 7.73
N TYR A 237 -20.33 4.90 6.91
CA TYR A 237 -20.94 4.43 5.68
C TYR A 237 -20.32 5.13 4.48
N ILE A 238 -19.64 4.40 3.60
CA ILE A 238 -19.07 4.94 2.35
C ILE A 238 -20.20 5.16 1.35
N THR A 239 -20.29 6.39 0.85
CA THR A 239 -21.28 6.82 -0.14
C THR A 239 -20.71 6.89 -1.55
N CYS A 240 -19.40 7.11 -1.71
CA CYS A 240 -18.74 7.15 -3.01
C CYS A 240 -17.24 6.84 -2.88
N VAL A 241 -16.66 6.19 -3.89
CA VAL A 241 -15.21 6.01 -4.04
C VAL A 241 -14.85 6.35 -5.47
N GLU A 242 -13.95 7.31 -5.67
CA GLU A 242 -13.55 7.78 -7.00
C GLU A 242 -12.04 8.10 -7.04
N ASN A 243 -11.49 8.20 -8.24
CA ASN A 243 -10.12 8.64 -8.45
C ASN A 243 -10.01 10.14 -8.11
N SER A 244 -9.05 10.52 -7.27
CA SER A 244 -8.92 11.91 -6.79
C SER A 244 -8.55 12.93 -7.87
N VAL A 245 -8.07 12.48 -9.03
CA VAL A 245 -7.63 13.33 -10.15
C VAL A 245 -8.66 13.33 -11.27
N SER A 246 -9.00 12.15 -11.80
CA SER A 246 -9.98 12.04 -12.90
C SER A 246 -11.43 12.16 -12.43
N LEU A 247 -11.69 12.02 -11.13
CA LEU A 247 -13.03 12.03 -10.52
C LEU A 247 -13.96 10.98 -11.13
N ASP A 248 -13.39 9.87 -11.60
CA ASP A 248 -14.10 8.74 -12.17
C ASP A 248 -13.78 7.44 -11.40
N HIS A 249 -14.12 6.29 -11.98
CA HIS A 249 -13.83 4.98 -11.39
C HIS A 249 -12.65 4.26 -12.05
N ALA A 250 -11.77 4.98 -12.73
CA ALA A 250 -10.58 4.40 -13.32
C ALA A 250 -9.41 4.53 -12.34
N PHE A 251 -8.84 3.39 -11.96
CA PHE A 251 -7.66 3.34 -11.09
C PHE A 251 -6.56 2.56 -11.80
N SER A 252 -5.34 3.05 -11.72
CA SER A 252 -4.14 2.45 -12.29
C SER A 252 -3.17 2.06 -11.20
N GLY A 253 -2.84 0.76 -11.10
CA GLY A 253 -1.81 0.28 -10.18
C GLY A 253 -0.39 0.66 -10.62
N ARG A 254 -0.25 1.24 -11.83
CA ARG A 254 1.02 1.68 -12.41
C ARG A 254 1.26 3.19 -12.28
N ALA A 255 0.22 3.94 -11.93
CA ALA A 255 0.31 5.37 -11.66
C ALA A 255 0.35 5.60 -10.15
N ASP A 256 0.78 6.79 -9.74
CA ASP A 256 0.68 7.23 -8.34
C ASP A 256 -0.75 7.76 -8.06
N ASP A 257 -1.74 6.91 -8.31
CA ASP A 257 -3.15 7.28 -8.20
C ASP A 257 -3.58 7.44 -6.73
N TYR A 258 -4.48 8.38 -6.50
CA TYR A 258 -5.12 8.62 -5.22
C TYR A 258 -6.60 8.27 -5.30
N VAL A 259 -7.12 7.75 -4.20
CA VAL A 259 -8.51 7.35 -4.02
C VAL A 259 -9.17 8.34 -3.07
N SER A 260 -10.23 8.97 -3.57
CA SER A 260 -11.16 9.80 -2.81
C SER A 260 -12.26 8.92 -2.25
N ILE A 261 -12.41 8.89 -0.93
CA ILE A 261 -13.46 8.14 -0.24
C ILE A 261 -14.38 9.11 0.48
N TRP A 262 -15.63 9.15 0.04
CA TRP A 262 -16.69 9.94 0.64
C TRP A 262 -17.52 9.05 1.56
N PHE A 263 -17.74 9.50 2.79
CA PHE A 263 -18.42 8.68 3.79
C PHE A 263 -19.20 9.51 4.79
N LYS A 264 -20.12 8.85 5.50
CA LYS A 264 -20.92 9.41 6.57
C LYS A 264 -20.58 8.79 7.90
N THR A 265 -20.64 9.58 8.97
CA THR A 265 -20.48 9.11 10.34
C THR A 265 -21.10 10.10 11.34
N GLY A 266 -21.48 9.60 12.51
CA GLY A 266 -21.89 10.45 13.64
C GLY A 266 -20.71 11.13 14.36
N GLN A 267 -19.46 10.87 13.97
CA GLN A 267 -18.29 11.51 14.55
C GLN A 267 -18.13 12.95 14.03
N GLU A 268 -17.93 13.90 14.95
CA GLU A 268 -17.90 15.35 14.64
C GLU A 268 -16.49 15.88 14.33
N GLN A 269 -15.44 15.17 14.77
CA GLN A 269 -14.05 15.58 14.56
C GLN A 269 -13.24 14.36 14.15
N LEU A 270 -12.74 14.39 12.91
CA LEU A 270 -11.84 13.38 12.38
C LEU A 270 -10.56 14.01 11.84
N THR A 271 -9.46 13.37 12.16
CA THR A 271 -8.13 13.64 11.64
C THR A 271 -7.63 12.46 10.79
N CYS A 272 -6.52 12.65 10.08
CA CYS A 272 -5.89 11.57 9.32
C CYS A 272 -5.45 10.38 10.21
N ASP A 273 -5.29 10.56 11.52
CA ASP A 273 -4.93 9.50 12.45
C ASP A 273 -6.15 8.72 12.99
N GLU A 274 -7.36 9.13 12.61
CA GLU A 274 -8.62 8.53 13.05
C GLU A 274 -9.36 7.79 11.95
N VAL A 275 -8.93 7.94 10.70
CA VAL A 275 -9.51 7.27 9.53
C VAL A 275 -8.53 6.23 9.00
N PHE A 276 -9.01 5.00 8.82
CA PHE A 276 -8.19 3.85 8.45
C PHE A 276 -8.70 3.18 7.15
N PRO A 277 -8.46 3.79 5.97
CA PRO A 277 -8.80 3.22 4.67
C PRO A 277 -8.08 1.90 4.39
N GLN A 278 -8.78 0.96 3.77
CA GLN A 278 -8.26 -0.30 3.29
C GLN A 278 -8.79 -0.58 1.89
N ILE A 279 -7.88 -0.91 0.97
CA ILE A 279 -8.20 -1.27 -0.40
C ILE A 279 -7.59 -2.65 -0.65
N GLY A 280 -8.46 -3.64 -0.88
CA GLY A 280 -8.05 -5.03 -0.94
C GLY A 280 -7.35 -5.48 0.36
N PRO A 281 -6.18 -6.13 0.27
CA PRO A 281 -5.47 -6.61 1.47
C PRO A 281 -4.72 -5.52 2.22
N TYR A 282 -4.56 -4.32 1.66
CA TYR A 282 -3.61 -3.31 2.14
C TYR A 282 -4.30 -2.10 2.75
N GLY A 283 -3.74 -1.59 3.84
CA GLY A 283 -4.15 -0.30 4.38
C GLY A 283 -3.55 0.84 3.57
N SER A 284 -4.21 2.00 3.54
CA SER A 284 -3.67 3.22 2.96
C SER A 284 -3.86 4.38 3.92
N ARG A 285 -2.78 5.11 4.22
CA ARG A 285 -2.84 6.24 5.14
C ARG A 285 -3.48 7.44 4.44
N PRO A 286 -4.50 8.08 5.03
CA PRO A 286 -5.07 9.27 4.43
C PRO A 286 -4.07 10.42 4.49
N VAL A 287 -3.97 11.17 3.40
CA VAL A 287 -3.18 12.41 3.32
C VAL A 287 -4.03 13.63 3.67
N ILE A 288 -5.34 13.54 3.44
CA ILE A 288 -6.32 14.59 3.74
C ILE A 288 -7.57 13.91 4.32
N VAL A 289 -8.12 14.51 5.37
CA VAL A 289 -9.46 14.23 5.91
C VAL A 289 -10.13 15.57 6.22
N HIS A 290 -11.34 15.79 5.74
CA HIS A 290 -12.12 16.99 6.09
C HIS A 290 -13.63 16.73 6.05
N ALA A 291 -14.37 17.52 6.82
CA ALA A 291 -15.82 17.50 6.83
C ALA A 291 -16.37 18.16 5.56
N THR A 292 -17.45 17.60 5.02
CA THR A 292 -18.14 18.10 3.82
C THR A 292 -19.51 18.70 4.16
N GLY A 293 -19.89 18.70 5.45
CA GLY A 293 -21.13 19.25 5.98
C GLY A 293 -22.07 18.17 6.53
N GLY A 294 -22.84 18.50 7.55
CA GLY A 294 -23.71 17.53 8.23
C GLY A 294 -22.91 16.36 8.82
N ASP A 295 -23.29 15.13 8.46
CA ASP A 295 -22.61 13.88 8.83
C ASP A 295 -21.55 13.44 7.80
N GLY A 296 -21.28 14.26 6.78
CA GLY A 296 -20.44 13.93 5.64
C GLY A 296 -18.96 14.25 5.82
N TRP A 297 -18.12 13.33 5.32
CA TRP A 297 -16.67 13.40 5.37
C TRP A 297 -16.04 12.92 4.06
N HIS A 298 -14.83 13.41 3.81
CA HIS A 298 -14.02 13.06 2.67
C HIS A 298 -12.59 12.74 3.10
N ALA A 299 -12.06 11.62 2.63
CA ALA A 299 -10.67 11.22 2.84
C ALA A 299 -9.97 10.87 1.52
N ASN A 300 -8.77 11.43 1.31
CA ASN A 300 -7.89 11.04 0.20
C ASN A 300 -6.77 10.14 0.71
N CYS A 301 -6.54 9.02 0.05
CA CYS A 301 -5.40 8.14 0.34
C CYS A 301 -4.81 7.59 -0.96
N LYS A 302 -3.52 7.26 -0.96
CA LYS A 302 -2.84 6.64 -2.13
C LYS A 302 -3.48 5.29 -2.44
N LEU A 303 -3.65 4.94 -3.70
CA LEU A 303 -3.96 3.57 -4.09
C LEU A 303 -2.78 2.69 -3.65
N PRO A 304 -2.96 1.69 -2.77
CA PRO A 304 -1.82 0.93 -2.25
C PRO A 304 -1.00 0.30 -3.40
N PRO A 305 0.33 0.49 -3.42
CA PRO A 305 1.18 -0.18 -4.41
C PRO A 305 0.99 -1.70 -4.35
N GLY A 306 1.19 -2.40 -5.46
CA GLY A 306 1.17 -3.86 -5.45
C GLY A 306 -0.21 -4.52 -5.44
N LEU A 307 -1.21 -3.81 -5.93
CA LEU A 307 -2.46 -4.41 -6.39
C LEU A 307 -2.27 -4.86 -7.86
N ASP A 308 -2.53 -6.13 -8.14
CA ASP A 308 -2.56 -6.63 -9.52
C ASP A 308 -3.87 -6.19 -10.21
N PRO A 309 -3.97 -6.21 -11.55
CA PRO A 309 -5.21 -5.90 -12.24
C PRO A 309 -6.38 -6.75 -11.72
N GLY A 310 -7.46 -6.10 -11.29
CA GLY A 310 -8.50 -6.81 -10.56
C GLY A 310 -9.55 -5.91 -9.90
N TRP A 311 -10.54 -6.57 -9.28
CA TRP A 311 -11.57 -5.93 -8.47
C TRP A 311 -11.19 -6.03 -7.00
N TYR A 312 -11.29 -4.91 -6.29
CA TYR A 312 -10.94 -4.82 -4.88
C TYR A 312 -12.03 -4.10 -4.10
N ASP A 313 -12.27 -4.58 -2.87
CA ASP A 313 -13.11 -3.86 -1.92
C ASP A 313 -12.32 -2.69 -1.33
N ALA A 314 -12.84 -1.48 -1.50
CA ALA A 314 -12.49 -0.30 -0.75
C ALA A 314 -13.43 -0.19 0.45
N ARG A 315 -12.86 -0.08 1.64
CA ARG A 315 -13.57 0.11 2.91
C ARG A 315 -12.75 0.98 3.83
N LEU A 316 -13.37 1.57 4.84
CA LEU A 316 -12.63 2.26 5.88
C LEU A 316 -13.25 1.98 7.24
N ARG A 317 -12.47 2.19 8.29
CA ARG A 317 -12.99 2.26 9.65
C ARG A 317 -12.48 3.51 10.33
N LEU A 318 -13.13 3.89 11.40
CA LEU A 318 -12.65 4.89 12.34
C LEU A 318 -11.82 4.22 13.45
N ARG A 319 -11.34 5.02 14.41
CA ARG A 319 -10.46 4.58 15.49
C ARG A 319 -10.98 3.34 16.24
N ASP A 320 -12.26 3.37 16.58
CA ASP A 320 -12.93 2.39 17.45
C ASP A 320 -14.19 1.79 16.81
N SER A 321 -14.37 1.97 15.48
CA SER A 321 -15.50 1.42 14.74
C SER A 321 -15.16 0.12 14.02
N ALA A 322 -16.20 -0.62 13.62
CA ALA A 322 -16.07 -1.65 12.58
C ALA A 322 -15.77 -1.00 11.21
N PHE A 323 -15.40 -1.83 10.23
CA PHE A 323 -15.30 -1.38 8.83
C PHE A 323 -16.68 -1.02 8.27
N SER A 324 -16.69 -0.02 7.40
CA SER A 324 -17.82 0.39 6.58
C SER A 324 -18.33 -0.74 5.68
N ASN A 325 -19.44 -0.46 4.99
CA ASN A 325 -19.77 -1.16 3.75
C ASN A 325 -18.56 -1.16 2.79
N ALA A 326 -18.46 -2.23 2.00
CA ALA A 326 -17.43 -2.37 0.97
C ALA A 326 -17.93 -1.78 -0.36
N VAL A 327 -17.08 -0.99 -1.00
CA VAL A 327 -17.30 -0.43 -2.34
C VAL A 327 -16.28 -1.07 -3.28
N ARG A 328 -16.74 -1.77 -4.32
CA ARG A 328 -15.84 -2.44 -5.26
C ARG A 328 -15.30 -1.46 -6.28
N ILE A 329 -13.98 -1.34 -6.32
CA ILE A 329 -13.25 -0.57 -7.33
C ILE A 329 -12.50 -1.51 -8.28
N ALA A 330 -12.33 -1.05 -9.51
CA ALA A 330 -11.55 -1.74 -10.53
C ALA A 330 -10.17 -1.10 -10.66
N VAL A 331 -9.11 -1.89 -10.51
CA VAL A 331 -7.73 -1.46 -10.74
C VAL A 331 -7.24 -2.09 -12.03
N ASP A 332 -6.78 -1.26 -12.96
CA ASP A 332 -6.27 -1.67 -14.29
C ASP A 332 -7.27 -2.51 -15.13
N ILE A 333 -8.58 -2.31 -14.95
CA ILE A 333 -9.62 -2.96 -15.78
C ILE A 333 -10.28 -1.93 -16.70
N PRO A 334 -10.17 -2.07 -18.03
CA PRO A 334 -10.82 -1.18 -18.98
C PRO A 334 -12.36 -1.18 -18.86
N GLU A 335 -13.00 -0.04 -19.12
CA GLU A 335 -14.47 0.09 -19.04
C GLU A 335 -15.22 -0.95 -19.88
N GLY A 336 -14.76 -1.24 -21.10
CA GLY A 336 -15.38 -2.24 -21.96
C GLY A 336 -15.40 -3.65 -21.34
N GLU A 337 -14.45 -3.97 -20.47
CA GLU A 337 -14.45 -5.21 -19.69
C GLU A 337 -15.33 -5.09 -18.44
N ARG A 338 -15.30 -3.94 -17.77
CA ARG A 338 -16.19 -3.67 -16.62
C ARG A 338 -17.66 -3.83 -17.00
N ARG A 339 -18.09 -3.32 -18.17
CA ARG A 339 -19.48 -3.42 -18.66
C ARG A 339 -19.96 -4.87 -18.87
N LYS A 340 -19.05 -5.83 -19.03
CA LYS A 340 -19.40 -7.27 -19.17
C LYS A 340 -19.64 -7.95 -17.82
N ARG A 341 -19.43 -7.25 -16.70
CA ARG A 341 -19.54 -7.79 -15.35
C ARG A 341 -21.00 -7.98 -14.95
N SER A 342 -21.31 -9.20 -14.53
CA SER A 342 -22.54 -9.55 -13.80
C SER A 342 -22.19 -10.03 -12.39
N ALA A 343 -23.04 -9.73 -11.41
CA ALA A 343 -22.90 -10.24 -10.04
C ALA A 343 -23.46 -11.65 -9.88
N ALA A 344 -24.44 -12.09 -10.70
CA ALA A 344 -25.13 -13.38 -10.54
C ALA A 344 -26.24 -13.63 -11.60
N ALA A 345 -27.06 -14.66 -11.39
CA ALA A 345 -28.27 -14.92 -12.15
C ALA A 345 -29.29 -13.76 -12.02
N SER A 346 -29.85 -13.34 -13.16
CA SER A 346 -30.91 -12.31 -13.18
C SER A 346 -32.13 -12.78 -12.39
N SER A 347 -32.60 -11.95 -11.46
CA SER A 347 -33.89 -12.17 -10.80
C SER A 347 -35.00 -11.63 -11.70
N ALA A 348 -35.93 -12.49 -12.11
CA ALA A 348 -37.07 -12.09 -12.93
C ALA A 348 -38.02 -11.12 -12.21
N ASP A 349 -37.98 -11.12 -10.88
CA ASP A 349 -38.87 -10.36 -9.99
C ASP A 349 -38.37 -8.95 -9.71
N MET A 350 -37.04 -8.72 -9.75
CA MET A 350 -36.45 -7.41 -9.51
C MET A 350 -36.36 -6.59 -10.80
N ARG A 351 -36.99 -5.41 -10.85
CA ARG A 351 -37.05 -4.56 -12.06
C ARG A 351 -36.91 -3.08 -11.75
N ILE A 352 -36.10 -2.39 -12.56
CA ILE A 352 -36.08 -0.93 -12.61
C ILE A 352 -37.28 -0.49 -13.47
N ARG A 353 -38.24 0.22 -12.87
CA ARG A 353 -39.44 0.74 -13.54
C ARG A 353 -39.22 2.12 -14.16
N LEU A 354 -38.40 2.94 -13.51
CA LEU A 354 -38.09 4.30 -13.92
C LEU A 354 -36.70 4.70 -13.43
N VAL A 355 -36.00 5.48 -14.25
CA VAL A 355 -34.79 6.20 -13.83
C VAL A 355 -34.99 7.70 -14.06
N THR A 356 -34.59 8.51 -13.09
CA THR A 356 -34.50 9.96 -13.22
C THR A 356 -33.18 10.51 -12.73
N ASP A 357 -32.86 11.72 -13.19
CA ASP A 357 -31.97 12.62 -12.47
C ASP A 357 -32.49 12.87 -11.05
N GLY A 358 -31.61 12.83 -10.06
CA GLY A 358 -31.98 12.99 -8.64
C GLY A 358 -32.27 14.44 -8.22
N ARG A 359 -32.08 15.42 -9.10
CA ARG A 359 -32.29 16.85 -8.85
C ARG A 359 -33.35 17.45 -9.76
N SER A 360 -33.19 17.29 -11.07
CA SER A 360 -34.10 17.83 -12.08
C SER A 360 -35.33 16.94 -12.31
N TRP A 361 -35.26 15.66 -11.89
CA TRP A 361 -36.27 14.63 -12.15
C TRP A 361 -36.50 14.34 -13.64
N GLU A 362 -35.56 14.73 -14.51
CA GLU A 362 -35.59 14.39 -15.93
C GLU A 362 -35.48 12.87 -16.10
N ARG A 363 -36.31 12.30 -16.99
CA ARG A 363 -36.42 10.84 -17.14
C ARG A 363 -35.36 10.33 -18.11
N TYR A 364 -34.62 9.31 -17.70
CA TYR A 364 -33.58 8.63 -18.48
C TYR A 364 -32.46 9.55 -19.03
N ARG A 365 -32.37 10.80 -18.55
CA ARG A 365 -31.26 11.71 -18.80
C ARG A 365 -30.77 12.21 -17.45
N VAL A 366 -29.53 11.89 -17.11
CA VAL A 366 -28.94 12.15 -15.78
C VAL A 366 -27.75 13.08 -15.93
N HIS A 367 -27.78 14.20 -15.24
CA HIS A 367 -26.73 15.21 -15.35
C HIS A 367 -25.50 14.75 -14.57
N VAL A 368 -24.34 14.78 -15.21
CA VAL A 368 -23.06 14.50 -14.56
C VAL A 368 -22.44 15.77 -13.98
N GLY A 369 -21.52 15.61 -13.04
CA GLY A 369 -20.84 16.72 -12.37
C GLY A 369 -20.95 16.65 -10.85
N MET A 370 -20.67 17.77 -10.20
CA MET A 370 -20.61 17.84 -8.73
C MET A 370 -21.96 17.46 -8.11
N ASP A 371 -21.92 16.53 -7.16
CA ASP A 371 -23.07 15.97 -6.45
C ASP A 371 -24.15 15.36 -7.38
N ALA A 372 -23.75 14.89 -8.58
CA ALA A 372 -24.64 14.17 -9.46
C ALA A 372 -25.26 12.97 -8.74
N CYS A 373 -26.56 12.78 -8.94
CA CYS A 373 -27.33 11.75 -8.24
C CYS A 373 -28.33 11.14 -9.22
N VAL A 374 -28.46 9.82 -9.18
CA VAL A 374 -29.48 9.08 -9.93
C VAL A 374 -30.52 8.53 -8.97
N SER A 375 -31.78 8.55 -9.40
CA SER A 375 -32.91 7.96 -8.68
C SER A 375 -33.55 6.87 -9.52
N LEU A 376 -33.67 5.67 -8.95
CA LEU A 376 -34.28 4.50 -9.57
C LEU A 376 -35.54 4.12 -8.80
N TRP A 377 -36.66 3.87 -9.49
CA TRP A 377 -37.84 3.24 -8.89
C TRP A 377 -37.80 1.78 -9.23
N ALA A 378 -37.72 0.93 -8.22
CA ALA A 378 -37.50 -0.49 -8.38
C ALA A 378 -38.57 -1.30 -7.66
N SER A 379 -39.09 -2.33 -8.32
CA SER A 379 -39.95 -3.34 -7.71
C SER A 379 -39.19 -4.64 -7.46
N GLY A 380 -39.68 -5.44 -6.53
CA GLY A 380 -39.09 -6.75 -6.18
C GLY A 380 -37.98 -6.66 -5.13
N LEU A 381 -37.78 -5.50 -4.52
CA LEU A 381 -36.97 -5.36 -3.30
C LEU A 381 -37.79 -5.78 -2.08
N PRO A 382 -37.18 -6.44 -1.07
CA PRO A 382 -37.85 -6.68 0.22
C PRO A 382 -38.27 -5.38 0.90
N GLU A 383 -39.40 -5.40 1.62
CA GLU A 383 -39.95 -4.19 2.26
C GLU A 383 -39.03 -3.62 3.36
N ASP A 384 -38.21 -4.47 3.98
CA ASP A 384 -37.32 -4.15 5.08
C ASP A 384 -35.86 -3.95 4.64
N CYS A 385 -35.60 -3.84 3.34
CA CYS A 385 -34.24 -3.66 2.85
C CYS A 385 -33.69 -2.26 3.13
N ASP A 386 -32.38 -2.17 3.37
CA ASP A 386 -31.69 -0.91 3.59
C ASP A 386 -30.53 -0.69 2.59
N CYS A 387 -29.92 0.50 2.68
CA CYS A 387 -28.82 0.90 1.80
C CYS A 387 -27.61 -0.06 1.84
N SER A 388 -27.37 -0.77 2.94
CA SER A 388 -26.24 -1.70 3.05
C SER A 388 -26.41 -2.96 2.20
N GLN A 389 -27.65 -3.28 1.82
CA GLN A 389 -28.00 -4.46 1.04
C GLN A 389 -28.23 -4.15 -0.44
N VAL A 390 -28.40 -2.87 -0.80
CA VAL A 390 -28.74 -2.41 -2.14
C VAL A 390 -27.57 -1.64 -2.77
N ARG A 391 -27.26 -1.93 -4.03
CA ARG A 391 -26.26 -1.20 -4.82
C ARG A 391 -26.81 -0.86 -6.19
N VAL A 392 -26.32 0.22 -6.77
CA VAL A 392 -26.59 0.60 -8.16
C VAL A 392 -25.31 0.38 -8.96
N ARG A 393 -25.33 -0.43 -10.01
CA ARG A 393 -24.17 -0.60 -10.88
C ARG A 393 -24.30 0.29 -12.11
N LEU A 394 -23.34 1.18 -12.30
CA LEU A 394 -23.18 2.03 -13.47
C LEU A 394 -22.03 1.51 -14.34
N ASN A 395 -22.32 1.11 -15.59
CA ASN A 395 -21.32 0.65 -16.56
C ASN A 395 -20.35 -0.42 -16.00
N GLY A 396 -20.85 -1.32 -15.16
CA GLY A 396 -20.02 -2.36 -14.53
C GLY A 396 -19.43 -2.03 -13.16
N THR A 397 -19.51 -0.77 -12.71
CA THR A 397 -18.97 -0.33 -11.42
C THR A 397 -20.08 -0.16 -10.40
N ASP A 398 -19.91 -0.73 -9.21
CA ASP A 398 -20.93 -0.69 -8.15
C ASP A 398 -20.85 0.63 -7.37
N LEU A 399 -22.00 1.28 -7.22
CA LEU A 399 -22.22 2.48 -6.43
C LEU A 399 -23.01 2.10 -5.18
N PRO A 400 -22.63 2.61 -4.00
CA PRO A 400 -23.44 2.47 -2.80
C PRO A 400 -24.81 3.14 -2.99
N ALA A 401 -25.88 2.48 -2.54
CA ALA A 401 -27.13 3.19 -2.32
C ALA A 401 -26.94 4.20 -1.17
N ILE A 402 -27.44 5.41 -1.34
CA ILE A 402 -27.43 6.45 -0.30
C ILE A 402 -28.82 6.68 0.31
N PHE A 403 -29.85 6.14 -0.32
CA PHE A 403 -31.23 6.19 0.15
C PHE A 403 -32.01 5.03 -0.46
N VAL A 404 -32.87 4.42 0.36
CA VAL A 404 -33.89 3.45 -0.05
C VAL A 404 -35.20 3.85 0.64
N SER A 405 -36.27 4.06 -0.13
CA SER A 405 -37.59 4.37 0.44
C SER A 405 -38.36 3.09 0.80
N ALA A 406 -39.34 3.22 1.69
CA ALA A 406 -40.43 2.27 1.76
C ALA A 406 -41.12 2.15 0.37
N PRO A 407 -41.70 0.98 0.04
CA PRO A 407 -42.40 0.80 -1.22
C PRO A 407 -43.62 1.74 -1.31
N ASP A 408 -43.84 2.27 -2.52
CA ASP A 408 -45.03 3.05 -2.84
C ASP A 408 -46.28 2.16 -3.00
N ALA A 409 -47.42 2.78 -3.33
CA ALA A 409 -48.68 2.06 -3.54
C ALA A 409 -48.65 1.01 -4.65
N GLU A 410 -47.68 1.09 -5.57
CA GLU A 410 -47.48 0.13 -6.66
C GLU A 410 -46.37 -0.89 -6.34
N GLY A 411 -45.85 -0.89 -5.11
CA GLY A 411 -44.79 -1.78 -4.64
C GLY A 411 -43.40 -1.44 -5.16
N ALA A 412 -43.15 -0.19 -5.55
CA ALA A 412 -41.83 0.27 -5.98
C ALA A 412 -41.14 1.12 -4.90
N SER A 413 -39.88 0.80 -4.62
CA SER A 413 -39.02 1.59 -3.75
C SER A 413 -38.11 2.50 -4.57
N GLN A 414 -37.94 3.74 -4.12
CA GLN A 414 -36.94 4.65 -4.66
C GLN A 414 -35.57 4.29 -4.10
N VAL A 415 -34.57 4.16 -4.97
CA VAL A 415 -33.16 3.96 -4.64
C VAL A 415 -32.34 5.10 -5.23
N ASN A 416 -31.56 5.80 -4.41
CA ASN A 416 -30.66 6.84 -4.89
C ASN A 416 -29.20 6.40 -4.77
N ALA A 417 -28.38 6.80 -5.75
CA ALA A 417 -26.93 6.62 -5.71
C ALA A 417 -26.24 7.90 -6.20
N LEU A 418 -25.13 8.26 -5.56
CA LEU A 418 -24.27 9.34 -6.02
C LEU A 418 -23.42 8.86 -7.20
N LEU A 419 -23.22 9.73 -8.17
CA LEU A 419 -22.37 9.49 -9.33
C LEU A 419 -21.04 10.23 -9.14
N PRO A 420 -19.91 9.68 -9.61
CA PRO A 420 -18.64 10.41 -9.63
C PRO A 420 -18.73 11.69 -10.45
N ALA A 421 -18.03 12.71 -9.98
CA ALA A 421 -18.14 14.04 -10.57
C ALA A 421 -17.49 14.16 -11.96
N GLY A 422 -16.52 13.31 -12.27
CA GLY A 422 -15.76 13.29 -13.53
C GLY A 422 -16.31 12.35 -14.60
N LEU A 423 -17.49 11.76 -14.40
CA LEU A 423 -18.13 10.95 -15.45
C LEU A 423 -18.32 11.77 -16.74
N GLN A 424 -18.10 11.11 -17.87
CA GLN A 424 -18.26 11.72 -19.17
C GLN A 424 -19.69 11.51 -19.70
N PRO A 425 -20.26 12.49 -20.42
CA PRO A 425 -21.54 12.33 -21.10
C PRO A 425 -21.54 11.15 -22.09
N GLY A 426 -22.69 10.50 -22.26
CA GLY A 426 -22.87 9.39 -23.18
C GLY A 426 -23.81 8.30 -22.66
N ALA A 427 -23.95 7.24 -23.47
CA ALA A 427 -24.82 6.12 -23.13
C ALA A 427 -24.28 5.31 -21.93
N ALA A 428 -25.15 5.07 -20.96
CA ALA A 428 -24.83 4.30 -19.77
C ALA A 428 -25.93 3.30 -19.42
N SER A 429 -25.50 2.17 -18.84
CA SER A 429 -26.36 1.12 -18.35
C SER A 429 -26.36 1.12 -16.83
N LEU A 430 -27.54 1.09 -16.25
CA LEU A 430 -27.78 0.97 -14.81
C LEU A 430 -28.38 -0.40 -14.48
N VAL A 431 -27.84 -1.04 -13.45
CA VAL A 431 -28.36 -2.31 -12.91
C VAL A 431 -28.57 -2.15 -11.41
N LEU A 432 -29.72 -2.59 -10.90
CA LEU A 432 -29.95 -2.65 -9.47
C LEU A 432 -29.45 -4.00 -8.94
N ILE A 433 -28.82 -3.99 -7.77
CA ILE A 433 -28.27 -5.17 -7.13
C ILE A 433 -28.79 -5.25 -5.69
N PHE A 434 -29.32 -6.41 -5.31
CA PHE A 434 -29.69 -6.73 -3.93
C PHE A 434 -29.11 -8.10 -3.55
N GLY A 435 -28.22 -8.13 -2.56
CA GLY A 435 -27.42 -9.32 -2.26
C GLY A 435 -26.64 -9.80 -3.50
N ASP A 436 -26.95 -11.02 -3.94
CA ASP A 436 -26.44 -11.64 -5.17
C ASP A 436 -27.50 -11.67 -6.29
N ALA A 437 -28.51 -10.79 -6.29
CA ALA A 437 -29.51 -10.71 -7.36
C ALA A 437 -29.33 -9.43 -8.18
N GLU A 438 -29.55 -9.49 -9.49
CA GLU A 438 -29.47 -8.35 -10.40
C GLU A 438 -30.79 -8.15 -11.16
N SER A 439 -31.16 -6.89 -11.37
CA SER A 439 -32.24 -6.52 -12.27
C SER A 439 -31.77 -6.60 -13.73
N PRO A 440 -32.69 -6.68 -14.70
CA PRO A 440 -32.38 -6.29 -16.07
C PRO A 440 -31.79 -4.86 -16.10
N PRO A 441 -30.88 -4.56 -17.05
CA PRO A 441 -30.32 -3.23 -17.18
C PRO A 441 -31.36 -2.22 -17.67
N ALA A 442 -31.23 -0.98 -17.20
CA ALA A 442 -31.92 0.18 -17.71
C ALA A 442 -30.91 1.13 -18.37
N GLU A 443 -31.16 1.48 -19.63
CA GLU A 443 -30.32 2.41 -20.39
C GLU A 443 -30.70 3.86 -20.07
N VAL A 444 -29.69 4.72 -19.91
CA VAL A 444 -29.81 6.16 -19.69
C VAL A 444 -28.79 6.93 -20.51
N GLU A 445 -29.06 8.22 -20.73
CA GLU A 445 -28.09 9.16 -21.27
C GLU A 445 -27.49 9.99 -20.14
N LEU A 446 -26.17 9.95 -19.97
CA LEU A 446 -25.44 10.87 -19.12
C LEU A 446 -25.24 12.18 -19.90
N VAL A 447 -25.63 13.33 -19.33
CA VAL A 447 -25.64 14.63 -20.02
C VAL A 447 -24.85 15.71 -19.30
#